data_AF-A0A9P6MT83-F1
#
_entry.id   AF-A0A9P6MT83-F1
#
_cell.length_a   1.000
_cell.length_b   1.000
_cell.length_c   1.000
_cell.angle_alpha   90.00
_cell.angle_beta   90.00
_cell.angle_gamma   90.00
#
_symmetry.space_group_name_H-M   'P 1'
#
loop_
_entity.id
_entity.type
_entity.pdbx_description
1 polymer ?
#
loop_
_entity_poly.entity_id
_entity_poly.type
_entity_poly.pdbx_seq_one_letter_code
_entity_poly.pdbx_strand_id
1 'polypeptide(L)'
;WSYMLTRIFVFIEWLVMFISVARIGVMAYELQSNKDQISAECYGAVDSTGYSPQGTAAAFYCNTPINTFIKIFIAGLVIDFLINLYMYFVTWRYYVRMRLYPFQKGLALTYEQGLYEI
;
A
#
# COMPACT_ATOMS: atom_id res chain seq x y z
N TRP A 1 24.03 14.24 2.62
CA TRP A 1 23.31 12.95 2.55
C TRP A 1 21.78 13.06 2.52
N SER A 2 21.15 13.86 3.39
CA SER A 2 19.68 14.00 3.47
C SER A 2 19.00 14.46 2.17
N TYR A 3 19.57 15.43 1.44
CA TYR A 3 18.97 15.98 0.20
C TYR A 3 18.88 14.97 -0.96
N MET A 4 19.90 14.12 -1.14
CA MET A 4 19.86 13.08 -2.18
C MET A 4 18.80 12.02 -1.86
N LEU A 5 18.68 11.63 -0.59
CA LEU A 5 17.67 10.65 -0.15
C LEU A 5 16.25 11.14 -0.41
N THR A 6 15.95 12.42 -0.16
CA THR A 6 14.59 12.96 -0.40
C THR A 6 14.22 12.93 -1.89
N ARG A 7 15.19 13.16 -2.81
CA ARG A 7 14.95 13.04 -4.25
C ARG A 7 14.66 11.61 -4.69
N ILE A 8 15.42 10.66 -4.16
CA ILE A 8 15.23 9.23 -4.45
C ILE A 8 13.86 8.77 -3.92
N PHE A 9 13.50 9.17 -2.71
CA PHE A 9 12.24 8.76 -2.09
C PHE A 9 11.02 9.25 -2.87
N VAL A 10 10.99 10.51 -3.33
CA VAL A 10 9.89 11.03 -4.18
C VAL A 10 9.74 10.24 -5.48
N PHE A 11 10.85 9.76 -6.07
CA PHE A 11 10.81 8.95 -7.29
C PHE A 11 10.30 7.53 -7.02
N ILE A 12 10.74 6.90 -5.93
CA ILE A 12 10.29 5.56 -5.52
C ILE A 12 8.80 5.58 -5.19
N GLU A 13 8.32 6.58 -4.44
CA GLU A 13 6.91 6.73 -4.08
C GLU A 13 5.99 6.82 -5.32
N TRP A 14 6.47 7.43 -6.41
CA TRP A 14 5.75 7.44 -7.68
C TRP A 14 5.57 6.03 -8.26
N LEU A 15 6.60 5.18 -8.19
CA LEU A 15 6.51 3.78 -8.64
C LEU A 15 5.61 2.96 -7.72
N VAL A 16 5.71 3.15 -6.41
CA VAL A 16 4.86 2.47 -5.42
C VAL A 16 3.37 2.81 -5.64
N MET A 17 3.07 4.06 -5.99
CA MET A 17 1.70 4.48 -6.31
C MET A 17 1.12 3.70 -7.50
N PHE A 18 1.88 3.49 -8.58
CA PHE A 18 1.38 2.71 -9.71
C PHE A 18 1.24 1.22 -9.40
N ILE A 19 2.21 0.65 -8.68
CA ILE A 19 2.18 -0.76 -8.31
C ILE A 19 1.01 -1.05 -7.37
N SER A 20 0.70 -0.12 -6.44
CA SER A 20 -0.45 -0.29 -5.55
C SER A 20 -1.77 -0.30 -6.32
N VAL A 21 -1.98 0.58 -7.32
CA VAL A 21 -3.17 0.51 -8.18
C VAL A 21 -3.26 -0.81 -8.94
N ALA A 22 -2.15 -1.27 -9.52
CA ALA A 22 -2.10 -2.56 -10.21
C ALA A 22 -2.44 -3.73 -9.28
N ARG A 23 -1.93 -3.71 -8.05
CA ARG A 23 -2.23 -4.71 -7.01
C ARG A 23 -3.73 -4.77 -6.70
N ILE A 24 -4.40 -3.61 -6.58
CA ILE A 24 -5.84 -3.57 -6.31
C ILE A 24 -6.61 -4.19 -7.49
N GLY A 25 -6.22 -3.86 -8.72
CA GLY A 25 -6.85 -4.41 -9.92
C GLY A 25 -6.71 -5.92 -10.03
N VAL A 26 -5.49 -6.45 -9.89
CA VAL A 26 -5.22 -7.89 -9.97
C VAL A 26 -5.97 -8.65 -8.88
N MET A 27 -5.90 -8.17 -7.64
CA MET A 27 -6.60 -8.81 -6.52
C MET A 27 -8.12 -8.80 -6.71
N ALA A 28 -8.70 -7.69 -7.18
CA ALA A 28 -10.13 -7.61 -7.45
C ALA A 28 -10.56 -8.58 -8.57
N TYR A 29 -9.74 -8.73 -9.61
CA TYR A 29 -10.01 -9.64 -10.72
C TYR A 29 -9.98 -11.11 -10.26
N GLU A 30 -8.92 -11.52 -9.56
CA GLU A 30 -8.78 -12.90 -9.06
C GLU A 30 -9.91 -13.30 -8.12
N LEU A 31 -10.32 -12.37 -7.25
CA LEU A 31 -11.41 -12.62 -6.29
C LEU A 31 -12.77 -12.77 -6.97
N GLN A 32 -13.01 -12.03 -8.06
CA GLN A 32 -14.24 -12.16 -8.83
C GLN A 32 -14.25 -13.42 -9.69
N SER A 33 -13.11 -13.80 -10.27
CA SER A 33 -12.99 -14.99 -11.12
C SER A 33 -13.16 -16.29 -10.32
N ASN A 34 -12.65 -16.33 -9.08
CA ASN A 34 -12.62 -17.56 -8.26
C ASN A 34 -13.71 -17.60 -7.17
N LYS A 35 -14.67 -16.67 -7.19
CA LYS A 35 -15.75 -16.58 -6.18
C LYS A 35 -16.54 -17.88 -6.00
N ASP A 36 -16.76 -18.60 -7.09
CA ASP A 36 -17.57 -19.83 -7.10
C ASP A 36 -16.80 -21.00 -6.48
N GLN A 37 -15.50 -21.08 -6.71
CA GLN A 37 -14.63 -22.08 -6.09
C GLN A 37 -14.48 -21.84 -4.58
N ILE A 38 -14.31 -20.59 -4.15
CA ILE A 38 -14.17 -20.26 -2.71
C ILE A 38 -15.47 -20.57 -1.95
N SER A 39 -16.63 -20.27 -2.55
CA SER A 39 -17.91 -20.62 -1.95
C SER A 39 -18.14 -22.14 -1.93
N ALA A 40 -17.72 -22.86 -2.96
CA ALA A 40 -17.82 -24.32 -3.02
C ALA A 40 -16.95 -25.02 -1.97
N GLU A 41 -15.72 -24.58 -1.73
CA GLU A 41 -14.85 -25.15 -0.67
C GLU A 41 -15.46 -24.97 0.72
N CYS A 42 -16.14 -23.85 0.93
CA CYS A 42 -16.76 -23.54 2.20
C CYS A 42 -17.97 -24.43 2.53
N TYR A 43 -18.82 -24.76 1.56
CA TYR A 43 -19.94 -25.67 1.77
C TYR A 43 -19.54 -27.15 1.60
N GLY A 44 -18.60 -27.44 0.70
CA GLY A 44 -18.15 -28.80 0.39
C GLY A 44 -17.25 -29.43 1.45
N ALA A 45 -16.39 -28.65 2.12
CA ALA A 45 -15.55 -29.16 3.20
C ALA A 45 -16.37 -29.53 4.45
N VAL A 46 -17.43 -28.78 4.74
CA VAL A 46 -18.29 -28.97 5.92
C VAL A 46 -19.17 -30.21 5.77
N ASP A 47 -19.63 -30.51 4.55
CA ASP A 47 -20.60 -31.59 4.29
C ASP A 47 -19.92 -32.95 3.97
N SER A 48 -18.75 -32.95 3.31
CA SER A 48 -18.10 -34.20 2.85
C SER A 48 -17.07 -34.79 3.83
N THR A 49 -16.47 -33.98 4.70
CA THR A 49 -15.40 -34.43 5.61
C THR A 49 -15.69 -34.19 7.09
N GLY A 50 -16.84 -33.58 7.42
CA GLY A 50 -17.19 -33.22 8.80
C GLY A 50 -16.21 -32.24 9.44
N TYR A 51 -15.37 -31.57 8.64
CA TYR A 51 -14.46 -30.54 9.11
C TYR A 51 -15.28 -29.31 9.50
N SER A 52 -15.35 -29.02 10.80
CA SER A 52 -15.68 -27.66 11.22
C SER A 52 -14.48 -26.76 10.87
N PRO A 53 -14.70 -25.51 10.45
CA PRO A 53 -13.59 -24.60 10.21
C PRO A 53 -12.85 -24.34 11.53
N GLN A 54 -11.83 -25.15 11.79
CA GLN A 54 -11.00 -25.05 12.99
C GLN A 54 -10.00 -23.91 12.78
N GLY A 55 -10.50 -22.70 12.99
CA GLY A 55 -9.74 -21.45 12.92
C GLY A 55 -10.68 -20.26 12.83
N THR A 56 -10.45 -19.23 13.64
CA THR A 56 -11.27 -18.00 13.63
C THR A 56 -11.33 -17.34 12.26
N ALA A 57 -10.24 -17.45 11.48
CA ALA A 57 -10.18 -16.97 10.10
C ALA A 57 -11.09 -17.79 9.16
N ALA A 58 -10.98 -19.12 9.15
CA ALA A 58 -11.78 -19.99 8.28
C ALA A 58 -13.29 -19.90 8.58
N ALA A 59 -13.66 -19.80 9.87
CA ALA A 59 -15.05 -19.61 10.28
C ALA A 59 -15.60 -18.25 9.83
N PHE A 60 -14.77 -17.20 9.83
CA PHE A 60 -15.14 -15.87 9.36
C PHE A 60 -15.41 -15.83 7.84
N TYR A 61 -14.56 -16.48 7.04
CA TYR A 61 -14.77 -16.60 5.59
C TYR A 61 -16.04 -17.36 5.25
N CYS A 62 -16.36 -18.39 6.04
CA CYS A 62 -17.49 -19.26 5.77
C CYS A 62 -18.85 -18.77 6.28
N ASN A 63 -18.89 -18.02 7.38
CA ASN A 63 -20.14 -17.41 7.87
C ASN A 63 -20.49 -16.08 7.17
N THR A 64 -19.55 -15.46 6.47
CA THR A 64 -19.78 -14.17 5.80
C THR A 64 -20.11 -14.41 4.32
N PRO A 65 -21.16 -13.79 3.77
CA PRO A 65 -21.44 -13.89 2.34
C PRO A 65 -20.26 -13.38 1.52
N ILE A 66 -19.79 -14.18 0.55
CA ILE A 66 -18.60 -13.92 -0.27
C ILE A 66 -18.60 -12.50 -0.88
N ASN A 67 -19.77 -12.02 -1.30
CA ASN A 67 -19.96 -10.69 -1.88
C ASN A 67 -19.64 -9.56 -0.88
N THR A 68 -19.95 -9.74 0.41
CA THR A 68 -19.62 -8.77 1.45
C THR A 68 -18.15 -8.81 1.79
N PHE A 69 -17.55 -10.01 1.83
CA PHE A 69 -16.12 -10.17 2.04
C PHE A 69 -15.30 -9.46 0.95
N ILE A 70 -15.62 -9.70 -0.32
CA ILE A 70 -14.96 -9.07 -1.48
C ILE A 70 -15.02 -7.53 -1.36
N LYS A 71 -16.18 -6.98 -0.99
CA LYS A 71 -16.35 -5.53 -0.82
C LYS A 71 -15.48 -4.97 0.31
N ILE A 72 -15.44 -5.62 1.47
CA ILE A 72 -14.62 -5.19 2.61
C ILE A 72 -13.13 -5.24 2.26
N PHE A 73 -12.70 -6.31 1.58
CA PHE A 73 -11.31 -6.47 1.15
C PHE A 73 -10.87 -5.37 0.17
N ILE A 74 -11.70 -5.10 -0.84
CA ILE A 74 -11.46 -4.00 -1.80
C ILE A 74 -11.46 -2.66 -1.07
N ALA A 75 -12.39 -2.43 -0.13
CA ALA A 75 -12.41 -1.19 0.65
C ALA A 75 -11.13 -0.99 1.48
N GLY A 76 -10.61 -2.05 2.10
CA GLY A 76 -9.32 -2.00 2.83
C GLY A 76 -8.14 -1.66 1.92
N LEU A 77 -8.11 -2.25 0.72
CA LEU A 77 -7.10 -1.94 -0.30
C LEU A 77 -7.18 -0.49 -0.79
N VAL A 78 -8.38 0.08 -0.92
CA VAL A 78 -8.55 1.50 -1.26
C VAL A 78 -8.05 2.40 -0.14
N ILE A 79 -8.29 2.05 1.12
CA ILE A 79 -7.76 2.81 2.27
C ILE A 79 -6.22 2.77 2.27
N ASP A 80 -5.62 1.61 2.00
CA ASP A 80 -4.16 1.48 1.85
C ASP A 80 -3.62 2.40 0.74
N PHE A 81 -4.32 2.49 -0.39
CA PHE A 81 -3.96 3.43 -1.46
C PHE A 81 -4.06 4.89 -1.03
N LEU A 82 -5.09 5.27 -0.26
CA LEU A 82 -5.22 6.63 0.27
C LEU A 82 -4.08 6.99 1.24
N ILE A 83 -3.67 6.03 2.08
CA ILE A 83 -2.52 6.21 2.97
C ILE A 83 -1.24 6.40 2.16
N ASN A 84 -1.02 5.61 1.11
CA ASN A 84 0.13 5.79 0.21
C ASN A 84 0.10 7.17 -0.47
N LEU A 85 -1.06 7.63 -0.94
CA LEU A 85 -1.22 8.96 -1.53
C LEU A 85 -0.89 10.07 -0.52
N TYR A 86 -1.31 9.92 0.73
CA TYR A 86 -0.97 10.85 1.81
C TYR A 86 0.54 10.88 2.08
N MET A 87 1.20 9.73 2.14
CA MET A 87 2.66 9.64 2.33
C MET A 87 3.42 10.31 1.18
N TYR A 88 2.97 10.10 -0.06
CA TYR A 88 3.50 10.79 -1.22
C TYR A 88 3.33 12.31 -1.10
N PHE A 89 2.13 12.79 -0.73
CA PHE A 89 1.85 14.22 -0.56
C PHE A 89 2.76 14.87 0.48
N VAL A 90 2.97 14.22 1.63
CA VAL A 90 3.85 14.70 2.70
C VAL A 90 5.30 14.80 2.20
N THR A 91 5.81 13.76 1.54
CA THR A 91 7.19 13.73 1.01
C THR A 91 7.39 14.80 -0.08
N TRP A 92 6.43 14.92 -1.00
CA TRP A 92 6.44 15.94 -2.03
C TRP A 92 6.43 17.35 -1.44
N ARG A 93 5.60 17.60 -0.42
CA ARG A 93 5.57 18.88 0.29
C ARG A 93 6.92 19.23 0.90
N TYR A 94 7.59 18.29 1.56
CA TYR A 94 8.92 18.51 2.10
C TYR A 94 9.95 18.80 1.01
N TYR A 95 9.88 18.08 -0.10
CA TYR A 95 10.75 18.29 -1.25
C TYR A 95 10.62 19.69 -1.85
N VAL A 96 9.38 20.18 -2.02
CA VAL A 96 9.12 21.54 -2.53
C VAL A 96 9.65 22.60 -1.56
N ARG A 97 9.43 22.43 -0.24
CA ARG A 97 9.94 23.36 0.79
C ARG A 97 11.47 23.49 0.77
N MET A 98 12.19 22.38 0.60
CA MET A 98 13.66 22.40 0.52
C MET A 98 14.18 23.09 -0.75
N ARG A 99 13.42 23.09 -1.85
CA ARG A 99 13.78 23.83 -3.07
C ARG A 99 13.50 25.33 -2.94
N LEU A 100 12.45 25.72 -2.23
CA LEU A 100 12.01 27.11 -2.12
C LEU A 100 12.82 27.93 -1.13
N TYR A 101 13.29 27.31 -0.05
CA TYR A 101 14.21 27.92 0.91
C TYR A 101 15.57 27.23 0.77
N PRO A 102 16.43 27.63 -0.19
CA PRO A 102 17.85 27.36 -0.02
C PRO A 102 18.22 27.97 1.32
N PHE A 103 18.76 27.15 2.23
CA PHE A 103 19.22 27.58 3.55
C PHE A 103 19.84 28.98 3.46
N GLN A 104 19.35 29.87 4.32
CA GLN A 104 19.58 31.31 4.25
C GLN A 104 21.02 31.65 3.83
N LYS A 105 21.14 32.36 2.71
CA LYS A 105 22.34 33.12 2.34
C LYS A 105 22.67 34.07 3.49
N GLY A 106 23.48 33.63 4.44
CA GLY A 106 23.79 34.38 5.66
C GLY A 106 24.90 33.75 6.50
N LEU A 107 25.02 32.42 6.50
CA LEU A 107 26.20 31.72 7.02
C LEU A 107 26.77 30.85 5.91
N ALA A 108 27.86 31.30 5.32
CA ALA A 108 28.48 30.73 4.13
C ALA A 108 29.06 29.34 4.40
N LEU A 109 28.28 28.30 4.19
CA LEU A 109 28.80 26.99 3.81
C LEU A 109 27.91 26.45 2.69
N THR A 110 28.37 26.70 1.47
CA THR A 110 27.85 26.08 0.26
C THR A 110 27.98 24.58 0.43
N TYR A 111 26.97 23.79 0.05
CA TYR A 111 26.92 22.33 0.18
C TYR A 111 28.15 21.60 -0.39
N GLU A 112 28.86 22.23 -1.31
CA GLU A 112 30.13 21.75 -1.83
C GLU A 112 31.22 21.75 -0.73
N GLN A 113 31.31 22.80 0.10
CA GLN A 113 32.31 22.96 1.17
C GLN A 113 32.18 21.98 2.35
N GLY A 114 30.97 21.51 2.64
CA GLY A 114 30.74 20.51 3.70
C GLY A 114 31.12 19.07 3.30
N LEU A 115 31.53 18.83 2.05
CA LEU A 115 31.94 17.51 1.58
C LEU A 115 33.46 17.29 1.67
N TYR A 116 34.25 18.35 1.88
CA TYR A 116 35.72 18.27 1.91
C TYR A 116 36.30 18.27 3.34
N GLU A 117 35.47 18.53 4.35
CA GLU A 117 35.86 18.59 5.76
C GLU A 117 35.47 17.32 6.54
N ILE A 118 35.17 16.21 5.83
CA ILE A 118 34.92 14.88 6.41
C ILE A 118 35.88 13.88 5.79
#